data_AF-A0A0K0XU29-F1
#
_entry.id   AF-A0A0K0XU29-F1
#
_cell.length_a   1.000
_cell.length_b   1.000
_cell.length_c   1.000
_cell.angle_alpha   90.00
_cell.angle_beta   90.00
_cell.angle_gamma   90.00
#
_symmetry.space_group_name_H-M   'P 1'
#
loop_
_entity.id
_entity.type
_entity.pdbx_description
1 polymer ?
#
loop_
_entity_poly.entity_id
_entity_poly.type
_entity_poly.pdbx_seq_one_letter_code
_entity_poly.pdbx_strand_id
1 'polypeptide(L)'
;MHHTQTNPLDRFRDTLDYELANVEMDFTDSLESLMQRRGVNKSELARRIETSPAYITKILRGSTNFTLETMVKLVRALDGELHLRACAKEDKARWFHAIQPEKMMGSRLAQIPKPTQRTQYRLIGSSEVEHELAATA
;
A
#
# COMPACT_ATOMS: atom_id res chain seq x y z
N MET A 1 34.81 -10.66 -8.43
CA MET A 1 33.84 -10.53 -9.53
C MET A 1 32.53 -11.12 -9.05
N HIS A 2 31.58 -10.29 -8.61
CA HIS A 2 30.26 -10.76 -8.17
C HIS A 2 29.35 -10.86 -9.39
N HIS A 3 29.09 -12.08 -9.83
CA HIS A 3 28.02 -12.34 -10.79
C HIS A 3 26.70 -12.14 -10.06
N THR A 4 26.09 -10.97 -10.19
CA THR A 4 24.69 -10.77 -9.84
C THR A 4 23.88 -11.69 -10.76
N GLN A 5 23.39 -12.80 -10.23
CA GLN A 5 22.39 -13.61 -10.93
C GLN A 5 21.18 -12.70 -11.12
N THR A 6 21.01 -12.16 -12.33
CA THR A 6 19.78 -11.48 -12.73
C THR A 6 18.65 -12.49 -12.61
N ASN A 7 17.65 -12.17 -11.80
CA ASN A 7 16.51 -13.05 -11.62
C ASN A 7 15.83 -13.17 -13.00
N PRO A 8 15.55 -14.38 -13.52
CA PRO A 8 14.90 -14.55 -14.83
C PRO A 8 13.57 -13.80 -14.98
N LEU A 9 12.95 -13.41 -13.86
CA LEU A 9 11.74 -12.60 -13.80
C LEU A 9 11.99 -11.09 -13.98
N ASP A 10 13.22 -10.62 -13.85
CA ASP A 10 13.59 -9.20 -13.98
C ASP A 10 13.26 -8.65 -15.38
N ARG A 11 13.31 -9.50 -16.42
CA ARG A 11 12.98 -9.12 -17.80
C ARG A 11 11.52 -8.69 -18.01
N PHE A 12 10.63 -9.04 -17.07
CA PHE A 12 9.22 -8.68 -17.14
C PHE A 12 8.90 -7.45 -16.28
N ARG A 13 9.84 -6.93 -15.48
CA ARG A 13 9.56 -5.85 -14.54
C ARG A 13 9.20 -4.51 -15.18
N ASP A 14 9.59 -4.32 -16.44
CA ASP A 14 9.32 -3.09 -17.20
C ASP A 14 8.16 -3.24 -18.19
N THR A 15 7.39 -4.33 -18.12
CA THR A 15 6.22 -4.49 -18.99
C THR A 15 4.99 -3.83 -18.38
N LEU A 16 4.12 -3.32 -19.26
CA LEU A 16 2.82 -2.76 -18.86
C LEU A 16 2.01 -3.77 -18.02
N ASP A 17 2.01 -5.04 -18.42
CA ASP A 17 1.27 -6.10 -17.71
C ASP A 17 1.77 -6.29 -16.27
N TYR A 18 3.08 -6.18 -16.06
CA TYR A 18 3.67 -6.28 -14.72
C TYR A 18 3.33 -5.04 -13.88
N GLU A 19 3.43 -3.84 -14.46
CA GLU A 19 3.04 -2.61 -13.78
C GLU A 19 1.54 -2.62 -13.41
N LEU A 20 0.67 -3.07 -14.31
CA LEU A 20 -0.77 -3.23 -14.07
C LEU A 20 -1.04 -4.24 -12.95
N ALA A 21 -0.41 -5.41 -12.99
CA ALA A 21 -0.60 -6.44 -11.96
C ALA A 21 -0.21 -5.94 -10.56
N ASN A 22 0.88 -5.16 -10.44
CA ASN A 22 1.28 -4.57 -9.17
C ASN A 22 0.26 -3.53 -8.67
N VAL A 23 -0.22 -2.65 -9.55
CA VAL A 23 -1.22 -1.64 -9.19
C VAL A 23 -2.55 -2.29 -8.78
N GLU A 24 -2.97 -3.34 -9.50
CA GLU A 24 -4.17 -4.10 -9.15
C GLU A 24 -4.03 -4.77 -7.78
N MET A 25 -2.91 -5.44 -7.52
CA MET A 25 -2.62 -6.09 -6.25
C MET A 25 -2.60 -5.10 -5.09
N ASP A 26 -1.89 -3.98 -5.23
CA ASP A 26 -1.81 -2.93 -4.21
C ASP A 26 -3.19 -2.36 -3.85
N PHE A 27 -4.03 -2.17 -4.87
CA PHE A 27 -5.40 -1.72 -4.65
C PHE A 27 -6.26 -2.78 -3.96
N THR A 28 -6.21 -4.04 -4.41
CA THR A 28 -7.03 -5.12 -3.82
C THR A 28 -6.65 -5.39 -2.37
N ASP A 29 -5.36 -5.34 -2.03
CA ASP A 29 -4.88 -5.52 -0.65
C ASP A 29 -5.34 -4.37 0.26
N SER A 30 -5.28 -3.14 -0.26
CA SER A 30 -5.79 -1.96 0.44
C SER A 30 -7.31 -2.04 0.64
N LEU A 31 -8.04 -2.54 -0.36
CA LEU A 31 -9.49 -2.72 -0.29
C LEU A 31 -9.86 -3.82 0.72
N GLU A 32 -9.20 -4.98 0.71
CA GLU A 32 -9.44 -6.05 1.69
C GLU A 32 -9.11 -5.58 3.12
N SER A 33 -8.03 -4.81 3.30
CA SER A 33 -7.69 -4.20 4.58
C SER A 33 -8.77 -3.23 5.06
N LEU A 34 -9.33 -2.41 4.17
CA LEU A 34 -10.43 -1.51 4.49
C LEU A 34 -11.71 -2.28 4.84
N MET A 35 -12.04 -3.33 4.09
CA MET A 35 -13.15 -4.23 4.39
C MET A 35 -13.04 -4.82 5.79
N GLN A 36 -11.85 -5.33 6.17
CA GLN A 36 -11.58 -5.86 7.51
C GLN A 36 -11.78 -4.79 8.60
N ARG A 37 -11.22 -3.58 8.41
CA ARG A 37 -11.37 -2.46 9.36
C ARG A 37 -12.82 -2.00 9.54
N ARG A 38 -13.66 -2.16 8.51
CA ARG A 38 -15.08 -1.80 8.53
C ARG A 38 -16.00 -2.96 8.91
N GLY A 39 -15.48 -4.16 9.09
CA GLY A 39 -16.28 -5.36 9.36
C GLY A 39 -17.21 -5.74 8.19
N VAL A 40 -16.83 -5.43 6.95
CA VAL A 40 -17.65 -5.66 5.76
C VAL A 40 -17.13 -6.88 5.01
N ASN A 41 -18.00 -7.87 4.76
CA ASN A 41 -17.64 -9.05 3.96
C ASN A 41 -17.94 -8.85 2.46
N LYS A 42 -17.53 -9.81 1.62
CA LYS A 42 -17.68 -9.74 0.14
C LYS A 42 -19.15 -9.64 -0.31
N SER A 43 -20.05 -10.38 0.34
CA SER A 43 -21.49 -10.37 0.04
C SER A 43 -22.14 -9.04 0.40
N GLU A 44 -21.75 -8.47 1.54
CA GLU A 44 -22.19 -7.16 2.00
C GLU A 44 -21.72 -6.05 1.04
N LEU A 45 -20.43 -6.06 0.67
CA LEU A 45 -19.90 -5.09 -0.28
C LEU A 45 -20.61 -5.18 -1.63
N ALA A 46 -20.88 -6.40 -2.10
CA ALA A 46 -21.64 -6.63 -3.33
C ALA A 46 -23.03 -6.00 -3.27
N ARG A 47 -23.74 -6.17 -2.13
CA ARG A 47 -25.04 -5.56 -1.90
C ARG A 47 -24.98 -4.03 -1.89
N ARG A 48 -23.96 -3.44 -1.24
CA ARG A 48 -23.80 -1.98 -1.14
C ARG A 48 -23.58 -1.29 -2.48
N ILE A 49 -23.01 -1.99 -3.46
CA ILE A 49 -22.75 -1.45 -4.81
C ILE A 49 -23.64 -2.10 -5.88
N GLU A 50 -24.70 -2.80 -5.48
CA GLU A 50 -25.69 -3.40 -6.37
C GLU A 50 -25.08 -4.34 -7.43
N THR A 51 -24.16 -5.20 -7.00
CA THR A 51 -23.49 -6.18 -7.87
C THR A 51 -23.53 -7.59 -7.29
N SER A 52 -22.99 -8.55 -8.03
CA SER A 52 -22.91 -9.95 -7.58
C SER A 52 -21.70 -10.20 -6.65
N PRO A 53 -21.83 -11.08 -5.65
CA PRO A 53 -20.67 -11.53 -4.86
C PRO A 53 -19.55 -12.16 -5.69
N ALA A 54 -19.90 -12.77 -6.83
CA ALA A 54 -18.95 -13.32 -7.80
C ALA A 54 -18.10 -12.21 -8.44
N TYR A 55 -18.70 -11.06 -8.75
CA TYR A 55 -17.97 -9.90 -9.28
C TYR A 55 -16.97 -9.34 -8.26
N ILE A 56 -17.36 -9.20 -6.99
CA ILE A 56 -16.44 -8.79 -5.91
C ILE A 56 -15.30 -9.80 -5.76
N THR A 57 -15.59 -11.10 -5.82
CA THR A 57 -14.57 -12.14 -5.77
C THR A 57 -13.59 -12.04 -6.94
N LYS A 58 -14.07 -11.69 -8.14
CA LYS A 58 -13.24 -11.50 -9.32
C LYS A 58 -12.31 -10.28 -9.19
N ILE A 59 -12.83 -9.16 -8.67
CA ILE A 59 -12.04 -7.95 -8.37
C ILE A 59 -10.92 -8.31 -7.39
N LEU A 60 -11.26 -8.93 -6.26
CA LEU A 60 -10.29 -9.24 -5.20
C LEU A 60 -9.25 -10.31 -5.59
N ARG A 61 -9.45 -11.01 -6.70
CA ARG A 61 -8.46 -11.94 -7.26
C ARG A 61 -7.45 -11.23 -8.18
N GLY A 62 -7.62 -9.94 -8.48
CA GLY A 62 -6.74 -9.23 -9.43
C GLY A 62 -6.75 -9.84 -10.84
N SER A 63 -7.89 -10.44 -11.24
CA SER A 63 -8.05 -11.06 -12.57
C SER A 63 -9.00 -10.26 -13.46
N THR A 64 -9.14 -8.96 -13.18
CA THR A 64 -10.04 -8.07 -13.93
C THR A 64 -9.55 -6.64 -13.84
N ASN A 65 -9.36 -6.04 -15.02
CA ASN A 65 -9.21 -4.60 -15.17
C ASN A 65 -10.49 -3.90 -14.70
N PHE A 66 -10.46 -3.28 -13.53
CA PHE A 66 -11.54 -2.43 -13.04
C PHE A 66 -11.26 -0.97 -13.38
N THR A 67 -12.32 -0.19 -13.63
CA THR A 67 -12.19 1.24 -13.92
C THR A 67 -11.95 2.04 -12.63
N LEU A 68 -11.42 3.26 -12.77
CA LEU A 68 -11.35 4.21 -11.66
C LEU A 68 -12.73 4.46 -11.02
N GLU A 69 -13.79 4.48 -11.82
CA GLU A 69 -15.16 4.61 -11.32
C GLU A 69 -15.53 3.45 -10.39
N THR A 70 -15.20 2.21 -10.77
CA THR A 70 -15.41 1.03 -9.93
C THR A 70 -14.59 1.11 -8.64
N MET A 71 -13.32 1.52 -8.72
CA MET A 71 -12.47 1.69 -7.53
C MET A 71 -13.08 2.70 -6.54
N VAL A 72 -13.53 3.85 -7.04
CA VAL A 72 -14.19 4.87 -6.23
C VAL A 72 -15.48 4.34 -5.61
N LYS A 73 -16.33 3.62 -6.37
CA LYS A 73 -17.56 3.01 -5.85
C LYS A 73 -17.29 2.04 -4.70
N LEU A 74 -16.31 1.15 -4.87
CA LEU A 74 -15.91 0.16 -3.86
C LEU A 74 -15.44 0.82 -2.56
N VAL A 75 -14.54 1.80 -2.68
CA VAL A 75 -13.96 2.48 -1.53
C VAL A 75 -15.01 3.34 -0.81
N ARG A 76 -15.88 4.04 -1.55
CA ARG A 76 -16.99 4.82 -0.97
C ARG A 76 -18.01 3.97 -0.25
N ALA A 77 -18.31 2.76 -0.74
CA ALA A 77 -19.20 1.83 -0.06
C ALA A 77 -18.67 1.33 1.29
N LEU A 78 -17.40 1.60 1.59
CA LEU A 78 -16.71 1.28 2.84
C LEU A 78 -16.38 2.53 3.67
N ASP A 79 -17.01 3.67 3.37
CA ASP A 79 -16.72 4.97 4.00
C ASP A 79 -15.21 5.32 3.94
N GLY A 80 -14.59 5.02 2.80
CA GLY A 80 -13.21 5.37 2.49
C GLY A 80 -13.10 6.42 1.40
N GLU A 81 -11.87 6.85 1.14
CA GLU A 81 -11.51 7.76 0.06
C GLU A 81 -10.35 7.17 -0.77
N LEU A 82 -10.45 7.27 -2.09
CA LEU A 82 -9.40 6.81 -3.01
C LEU A 82 -8.41 7.95 -3.27
N HIS A 83 -7.15 7.75 -2.94
CA HIS A 83 -6.07 8.69 -3.26
C HIS A 83 -5.13 8.07 -4.30
N LEU A 84 -4.88 8.78 -5.40
CA LEU A 84 -3.93 8.40 -6.45
C LEU A 84 -2.89 9.49 -6.65
N ARG A 85 -1.65 9.10 -6.93
CA ARG A 85 -0.54 10.02 -7.20
C ARG A 85 0.42 9.39 -8.20
N ALA A 86 0.84 10.16 -9.20
CA ALA A 86 1.98 9.82 -10.04
C ALA A 86 3.28 10.30 -9.37
N CYS A 87 4.32 9.47 -9.39
CA CYS A 87 5.65 9.78 -8.84
C CYS A 87 6.71 9.42 -9.89
N ALA A 88 7.88 10.05 -9.84
CA ALA A 88 9.01 9.61 -10.66
C ALA A 88 9.50 8.23 -10.20
N LYS A 89 10.12 7.42 -11.08
CA LYS A 89 10.64 6.09 -10.69
C LYS A 89 11.73 6.18 -9.62
N GLU A 90 12.42 7.31 -9.56
CA GLU A 90 13.47 7.62 -8.60
C GLU A 90 12.91 8.08 -7.24
N ASP A 91 11.64 8.48 -7.20
CA ASP A 91 10.96 8.83 -5.96
C ASP A 91 10.61 7.54 -5.21
N LYS A 92 11.33 7.24 -4.13
CA LYS A 92 10.99 6.15 -3.20
C LYS A 92 9.76 6.53 -2.37
N ALA A 93 8.61 6.68 -3.02
CA ALA A 93 7.36 7.05 -2.38
C ALA A 93 6.93 5.96 -1.38
N ARG A 94 6.68 6.38 -0.15
CA ARG A 94 6.16 5.53 0.93
C ARG A 94 4.92 6.22 1.49
N TRP A 95 3.79 5.53 1.47
CA TRP A 95 2.56 6.03 2.07
C TRP A 95 2.54 5.68 3.56
N PHE A 96 2.46 6.71 4.39
CA PHE A 96 2.29 6.54 5.84
C PHE A 96 0.93 7.07 6.23
N HIS A 97 0.19 6.27 7.00
CA HIS A 97 -1.00 6.74 7.67
C HIS A 97 -0.56 7.56 8.89
N ALA A 98 -0.71 8.88 8.84
CA ALA A 98 -0.56 9.69 10.03
C ALA A 98 -1.74 9.38 10.98
N ILE A 99 -1.49 8.62 12.04
CA ILE A 99 -2.46 8.48 13.13
C ILE A 99 -2.46 9.82 13.84
N GLN A 100 -3.54 10.59 13.70
CA GLN A 100 -3.62 11.90 14.35
C GLN A 100 -3.41 11.75 15.86
N PRO A 101 -2.42 12.45 16.43
CA PRO A 101 -2.00 12.26 17.81
C PRO A 101 -3.08 12.62 18.84
N GLU A 102 -4.08 13.40 18.45
CA GLU A 102 -5.21 13.82 19.30
C GLU A 102 -6.16 12.67 19.70
N LYS A 103 -6.10 11.51 19.04
CA LYS A 103 -6.76 10.27 19.53
C LYS A 103 -5.91 9.45 20.50
N MET A 104 -4.65 9.84 20.70
CA MET A 104 -3.71 9.30 21.70
C MET A 104 -3.64 10.18 22.96
N MET A 105 -4.72 10.88 23.32
CA MET A 105 -4.71 11.89 24.39
C MET A 105 -4.59 11.24 25.80
N GLY A 106 -3.37 10.80 26.10
CA GLY A 106 -2.82 10.34 27.35
C GLY A 106 -1.32 10.67 27.33
N SER A 107 -1.01 11.95 27.56
CA SER A 107 0.23 12.49 28.12
C SER A 107 1.59 12.41 27.40
N ARG A 108 1.71 12.29 26.06
CA ARG A 108 3.07 12.26 25.42
C ARG A 108 3.30 13.00 24.08
N LEU A 109 2.66 14.15 23.84
CA LEU A 109 2.83 14.88 22.57
C LEU A 109 3.86 16.02 22.53
N ALA A 110 4.61 16.26 23.60
CA ALA A 110 5.64 17.31 23.58
C ALA A 110 6.88 16.98 22.72
N GLN A 111 6.96 15.79 22.09
CA GLN A 111 8.20 15.28 21.50
C GLN A 111 8.10 14.84 20.03
N ILE A 112 6.99 15.08 19.32
CA ILE A 112 6.95 14.74 17.89
C ILE A 112 7.63 15.88 17.10
N PRO A 113 8.80 15.64 16.46
CA PRO A 113 9.45 16.66 15.66
C PRO A 113 8.60 16.92 14.42
N LYS A 114 8.33 18.20 14.10
CA LYS A 114 7.70 18.56 12.83
C LYS A 114 8.57 18.06 11.68
N PRO A 115 8.02 17.39 10.65
CA PRO A 115 8.82 16.86 9.55
C PRO A 115 9.48 18.02 8.81
N THR A 116 10.74 18.25 9.13
CA THR A 116 11.62 19.16 8.39
C THR A 116 12.25 18.32 7.28
N GLN A 117 12.36 18.89 6.08
CA GLN A 117 12.52 18.25 4.75
C GLN A 117 13.71 17.28 4.56
N ARG A 118 14.38 16.85 5.62
CA ARG A 118 15.55 15.97 5.58
C ARG A 118 15.58 15.07 6.82
N THR A 119 14.62 14.14 6.96
CA THR A 119 14.67 13.13 8.03
C THR A 119 14.48 11.75 7.44
N GLN A 120 15.57 10.97 7.46
CA GLN A 120 15.56 9.53 7.24
C GLN A 120 14.79 8.86 8.37
N TYR A 121 13.75 8.10 8.05
CA TYR A 121 13.07 7.25 9.02
C TYR A 121 13.94 6.01 9.27
N ARG A 122 14.51 5.88 10.48
CA ARG A 122 14.98 4.60 11.00
C ARG A 122 13.75 3.78 11.37
N LEU A 123 13.47 2.75 10.57
CA LEU A 123 12.36 1.81 10.80
C LEU A 123 12.56 1.10 12.15
N ILE A 124 11.50 1.05 12.96
CA ILE A 124 11.48 0.25 14.19
C ILE A 124 10.87 -1.12 13.85
N GLY A 125 11.73 -2.14 13.77
CA GLY A 125 11.44 -3.59 13.83
C GLY A 125 10.71 -4.17 12.60
N SER A 126 11.18 -5.24 11.96
CA SER A 126 11.60 -6.50 12.58
C SER A 126 12.80 -7.19 11.89
N SER A 127 13.65 -7.77 12.74
CA SER A 127 14.82 -8.64 12.52
C SER A 127 16.13 -7.99 12.08
N GLU A 128 17.10 -8.11 12.98
CA GLU A 128 18.51 -7.71 12.90
C GLU A 128 19.25 -8.41 11.76
N VAL A 129 20.10 -7.65 11.05
CA VAL A 129 21.49 -8.07 10.82
C VAL A 129 22.35 -6.81 10.89
N GLU A 130 22.97 -6.58 12.04
CA GLU A 130 24.23 -5.83 12.06
C GLU A 130 25.28 -6.68 11.35
N HIS A 131 26.07 -6.09 10.45
CA HIS A 131 27.52 -6.22 10.47
C HIS A 131 28.17 -5.26 9.46
N GLU A 132 29.04 -4.41 10.01
CA GLU A 132 30.33 -4.00 9.46
C GLU A 132 30.38 -2.92 8.36
N LEU A 133 30.80 -1.71 8.77
CA LEU A 133 31.89 -0.93 8.14
C LEU A 133 32.20 0.31 9.01
N ALA A 134 32.99 0.08 10.06
CA ALA A 134 33.80 1.11 10.69
C ALA A 134 35.22 0.54 10.88
N ALA A 135 35.90 0.32 9.76
CA ALA A 135 37.35 0.26 9.73
C ALA A 135 37.81 1.36 8.78
N THR A 136 38.32 2.44 9.36
CA THR A 136 39.63 3.05 9.09
C THR A 136 39.54 4.55 9.34
N ALA A 137 40.37 4.97 10.28
CA ALA A 137 40.75 6.34 10.56
C ALA A 137 41.38 7.04 9.35
#